data_AF-A0A9P9RKN5-F1
#
_entry.id   AF-A0A9P9RKN5-F1
#
_cell.length_a   1.000
_cell.length_b   1.000
_cell.length_c   1.000
_cell.angle_alpha   90.00
_cell.angle_beta   90.00
_cell.angle_gamma   90.00
#
_symmetry.space_group_name_H-M   'P 1'
#
loop_
_entity.id
_entity.type
_entity.pdbx_description
1 polymer ?
#
loop_
_entity_poly.entity_id
_entity_poly.type
_entity_poly.pdbx_seq_one_letter_code
_entity_poly.pdbx_strand_id
1 'polypeptide(L)'
;MSTIPTSTSQASQAGEPPYPSMRDLQGDGLTVRFVDATRRLFWSLEGDFPSAISVMKTARTPASLEPLFQPDPSGGSSGTWHEICQLALTEPKVSSVRASVYHLQQWAEDWMGWHREHPHAEYITYGEMSDKDRPFAPYMHEDGSWEEDSDTEWLVSCCGEERPVNKDVKLEVKPAEGCYFVTVLDFVSAVHPWLLNLREDILMAQRVTLGYPSVFGTEFMVEVGLGNIRIKERENWIKERSGAPQRRFLVGLK
;
A
#
# COMPACT_ATOMS: atom_id res chain seq x y z
N MET A 1 62.78 -14.55 22.68
CA MET A 1 61.42 -15.08 22.90
C MET A 1 60.43 -14.03 22.44
N SER A 2 59.80 -14.24 21.28
CA SER A 2 58.69 -13.41 20.83
C SER A 2 57.73 -14.32 20.06
N THR A 3 56.53 -14.37 20.62
CA THR A 3 55.41 -15.23 20.28
C THR A 3 54.71 -14.67 19.05
N ILE A 4 54.45 -15.50 18.05
CA ILE A 4 53.54 -15.20 16.95
C ILE A 4 52.13 -15.62 17.41
N PRO A 5 51.13 -14.73 17.48
CA PRO A 5 49.75 -15.17 17.58
C PRO A 5 49.17 -15.34 16.18
N THR A 6 48.84 -16.60 15.89
CA THR A 6 47.97 -17.09 14.82
C THR A 6 46.66 -16.30 14.80
N SER A 7 46.37 -15.63 13.68
CA SER A 7 45.04 -15.05 13.42
C SER A 7 44.07 -16.17 13.08
N THR A 8 43.16 -16.47 14.01
CA THR A 8 41.99 -17.33 13.78
C THR A 8 41.01 -16.57 12.89
N SER A 9 40.85 -17.08 11.66
CA SER A 9 39.80 -16.66 10.73
C SER A 9 38.44 -17.06 11.29
N GLN A 10 37.59 -16.07 11.61
CA GLN A 10 36.22 -16.32 12.00
C GLN A 10 35.36 -16.32 10.74
N ALA A 11 34.97 -17.53 10.35
CA ALA A 11 34.07 -17.80 9.24
C ALA A 11 32.77 -17.00 9.37
N SER A 12 32.46 -16.23 8.34
CA SER A 12 31.22 -15.48 8.19
C SER A 12 30.03 -16.45 8.19
N GLN A 13 29.07 -16.22 9.09
CA GLN A 13 27.81 -16.95 9.07
C GLN A 13 27.00 -16.53 7.84
N ALA A 14 26.89 -17.44 6.88
CA ALA A 14 25.93 -17.36 5.79
C ALA A 14 24.61 -17.96 6.28
N GLY A 15 23.61 -17.12 6.57
CA GLY A 15 22.29 -17.63 6.98
C GLY A 15 21.24 -16.57 7.32
N GLU A 16 21.63 -15.36 7.69
CA GLU A 16 20.69 -14.28 8.00
C GLU A 16 20.69 -13.23 6.88
N PRO A 17 19.53 -12.79 6.36
CA PRO A 17 19.51 -11.66 5.44
C PRO A 17 20.16 -10.48 6.17
N PRO A 18 21.13 -9.78 5.56
CA PRO A 18 21.93 -8.79 6.27
C PRO A 18 21.13 -7.53 6.68
N TYR A 19 19.84 -7.48 6.36
CA TYR A 19 18.91 -6.44 6.79
C TYR A 19 17.64 -7.06 7.38
N PRO A 20 17.06 -6.48 8.44
CA PRO A 20 15.78 -6.92 9.01
C PRO A 20 14.61 -6.61 8.07
N SER A 21 13.47 -7.29 8.28
CA SER A 21 12.25 -6.90 7.55
C SER A 21 11.69 -5.58 8.09
N MET A 22 10.86 -4.89 7.30
CA MET A 22 10.16 -3.70 7.78
C MET A 22 9.29 -4.02 9.02
N ARG A 23 8.73 -5.23 9.08
CA ARG A 23 7.89 -5.67 10.20
C ARG A 23 8.72 -5.84 11.47
N ASP A 24 9.91 -6.42 11.39
CA ASP A 24 10.77 -6.62 12.55
C ASP A 24 11.16 -5.27 13.16
N LEU A 25 11.58 -4.32 12.30
CA LEU A 25 11.90 -2.96 12.73
C LEU A 25 10.71 -2.25 13.39
N GLN A 26 9.51 -2.40 12.84
CA GLN A 26 8.29 -1.84 13.43
C GLN A 26 7.94 -2.49 14.76
N GLY A 27 8.14 -3.81 14.88
CA GLY A 27 7.96 -4.55 16.13
C GLY A 27 8.92 -4.09 17.23
N ASP A 28 10.14 -3.72 16.86
CA ASP A 28 11.14 -3.15 17.76
C ASP A 28 10.92 -1.64 18.05
N GLY A 29 9.83 -1.05 17.53
CA GLY A 29 9.51 0.37 17.72
C GLY A 29 10.41 1.32 16.93
N LEU A 30 11.20 0.81 15.97
CA LEU A 30 12.06 1.62 15.13
C LEU A 30 11.25 2.30 14.02
N THR A 31 11.52 3.59 13.82
CA THR A 31 10.86 4.36 12.77
C THR A 31 11.51 4.07 11.43
N VAL A 32 10.79 3.35 10.56
CA VAL A 32 11.13 3.21 9.14
C VAL A 32 10.56 4.39 8.36
N ARG A 33 11.35 5.01 7.48
CA ARG A 33 10.90 6.10 6.61
C ARG A 33 11.20 5.76 5.16
N PHE A 34 10.32 6.16 4.24
CA PHE A 34 10.71 6.14 2.83
C PHE A 34 11.76 7.21 2.58
N VAL A 35 12.73 6.87 1.75
CA VAL A 35 13.71 7.86 1.28
C VAL A 35 13.00 8.93 0.44
N ASP A 36 13.58 10.11 0.37
CA ASP A 36 13.01 11.21 -0.43
C ASP A 36 12.88 10.84 -1.91
N ALA A 37 13.68 9.91 -2.42
CA ALA A 37 13.57 9.39 -3.78
C ALA A 37 12.20 8.74 -4.06
N THR A 38 11.67 7.94 -3.13
CA THR A 38 10.33 7.33 -3.25
C THR A 38 9.24 8.39 -3.29
N ARG A 39 9.44 9.53 -2.60
CA ARG A 39 8.48 10.64 -2.58
C ARG A 39 8.48 11.45 -3.89
N ARG A 40 9.46 11.24 -4.77
CA ARG A 40 9.56 11.84 -6.10
C ARG A 40 8.77 11.07 -7.16
N LEU A 41 8.24 9.88 -6.86
CA LEU A 41 7.44 9.12 -7.80
C LEU A 41 6.16 9.88 -8.15
N PHE A 42 5.99 10.14 -9.45
CA PHE A 42 4.74 10.58 -10.06
C PHE A 42 4.12 9.36 -10.73
N TRP A 43 3.20 8.71 -10.02
CA TRP A 43 2.76 7.36 -10.33
C TRP A 43 1.26 7.34 -10.63
N SER A 44 0.93 7.14 -11.91
CA SER A 44 -0.44 6.91 -12.36
C SER A 44 -0.89 5.49 -12.01
N LEU A 45 -2.10 5.33 -11.48
CA LEU A 45 -2.70 4.01 -11.32
C LEU A 45 -2.94 3.34 -12.69
N GLU A 46 -3.10 4.14 -13.74
CA GLU A 46 -3.37 3.66 -15.10
C GLU A 46 -2.11 3.62 -15.97
N GLY A 47 -2.11 2.71 -16.94
CA GLY A 47 -1.02 2.51 -17.90
C GLY A 47 -0.10 1.34 -17.53
N ASP A 48 0.77 0.97 -18.47
CA ASP A 48 1.69 -0.16 -18.29
C ASP A 48 2.98 0.26 -17.58
N PHE A 49 3.53 -0.63 -16.75
CA PHE A 49 4.87 -0.44 -16.20
C PHE A 49 5.93 -0.62 -17.32
N PRO A 50 6.96 0.25 -17.42
CA PRO A 50 7.28 1.38 -16.55
C PRO A 50 6.67 2.74 -16.95
N SER A 51 5.94 2.81 -18.07
CA SER A 51 5.42 4.07 -18.65
C SER A 51 4.42 4.83 -17.75
N ALA A 52 3.70 4.13 -16.88
CA ALA A 52 2.78 4.72 -15.90
C ALA A 52 3.47 5.55 -14.80
N ILE A 53 4.81 5.48 -14.71
CA ILE A 53 5.58 6.08 -13.63
C ILE A 53 6.61 7.04 -14.22
N SER A 54 6.60 8.26 -13.67
CA SER A 54 7.59 9.29 -13.91
C SER A 54 8.23 9.72 -12.60
N VAL A 55 9.34 10.44 -12.68
CA VAL A 55 10.10 10.94 -11.54
C VAL A 55 10.07 12.46 -11.55
N MET A 56 9.59 13.05 -10.46
CA MET A 56 9.66 14.49 -10.27
C MET A 56 11.11 14.91 -9.97
N LYS A 57 11.54 16.08 -10.44
CA LYS A 57 12.87 16.63 -10.08
C LYS A 57 13.06 16.77 -8.56
N THR A 58 12.00 17.20 -7.88
CA THR A 58 11.92 17.24 -6.41
C THR A 58 10.55 16.71 -5.97
N ALA A 59 10.40 16.31 -4.71
CA ALA A 59 9.12 15.78 -4.19
C ALA A 59 7.95 16.79 -4.21
N ARG A 60 8.19 18.06 -4.56
CA ARG A 60 7.21 19.15 -4.59
C ARG A 60 7.00 19.75 -5.98
N THR A 61 7.55 19.14 -7.03
CA THR A 61 7.49 19.68 -8.40
C THR A 61 6.78 18.72 -9.35
N PRO A 62 5.45 18.53 -9.22
CA PRO A 62 4.68 17.61 -10.07
C PRO A 62 4.59 18.05 -11.55
N ALA A 63 4.99 19.28 -11.87
CA ALA A 63 5.02 19.80 -13.24
C ALA A 63 6.33 19.50 -14.00
N SER A 64 7.36 18.95 -13.33
CA SER A 64 8.69 18.73 -13.92
C SER A 64 9.04 17.26 -13.79
N LEU A 65 8.79 16.51 -14.87
CA LEU A 65 8.84 15.05 -14.90
C LEU A 65 9.97 14.54 -15.80
N GLU A 66 10.64 13.52 -15.32
CA GLU A 66 11.61 12.71 -16.06
C GLU A 66 11.09 11.27 -16.13
N PRO A 67 11.26 10.55 -17.24
CA PRO A 67 10.77 9.18 -17.35
C PRO A 67 11.50 8.25 -16.37
N LEU A 68 10.78 7.28 -15.79
CA LEU A 68 11.39 6.26 -14.94
C LEU A 68 12.35 5.33 -15.73
N PHE A 69 12.02 5.08 -17.00
CA PHE A 69 12.80 4.25 -17.92
C PHE A 69 12.88 4.92 -19.29
N GLN A 70 14.09 4.99 -19.84
CA GLN A 70 14.35 5.51 -21.18
C GLN A 70 14.72 4.34 -22.10
N PRO A 71 13.84 3.92 -23.04
CA PRO A 71 14.16 2.87 -23.99
C PRO A 71 15.27 3.33 -24.96
N ASP A 72 16.12 2.41 -25.39
CA ASP A 72 17.15 2.68 -26.39
C ASP A 72 16.50 2.96 -27.76
N PRO A 73 16.88 4.05 -28.46
CA PRO A 73 16.34 4.40 -29.77
C PRO A 73 16.56 3.33 -30.85
N SER A 74 17.46 2.36 -30.63
CA SER A 74 17.69 1.24 -31.54
C SER A 74 16.60 0.15 -31.52
N GLY A 75 15.57 0.28 -30.69
CA GLY A 75 14.38 -0.59 -30.72
C GLY A 75 14.55 -1.97 -30.07
N GLY A 76 15.65 -2.19 -29.34
CA GLY A 76 15.84 -3.37 -28.50
C GLY A 76 15.16 -3.23 -27.13
N SER A 77 15.04 -4.33 -26.38
CA SER A 77 14.58 -4.33 -24.97
C SER A 77 15.58 -3.72 -23.99
N SER A 78 16.60 -3.01 -24.50
CA SER A 78 17.62 -2.33 -23.70
C SER A 78 17.16 -0.90 -23.41
N GLY A 79 17.52 -0.39 -22.24
CA GLY A 79 17.25 0.99 -21.88
C GLY A 79 17.89 1.36 -20.55
N THR A 80 17.74 2.63 -20.18
CA THR A 80 18.34 3.19 -18.97
C THR A 80 17.26 3.48 -17.94
N TRP A 81 17.40 2.88 -16.76
CA TRP A 81 16.58 3.19 -15.58
C TRP A 81 17.05 4.50 -14.95
N HIS A 82 16.10 5.28 -14.43
CA HIS A 82 16.42 6.47 -13.64
C HIS A 82 17.25 6.09 -12.40
N GLU A 83 18.22 6.92 -11.99
CA GLU A 83 19.08 6.69 -10.81
C GLU A 83 18.34 6.31 -9.52
N ILE A 84 17.09 6.77 -9.32
CA ILE A 84 16.32 6.48 -8.11
C ILE A 84 15.97 5.00 -7.99
N CYS A 85 15.90 4.28 -9.11
CA CYS A 85 15.58 2.85 -9.17
C CYS A 85 16.59 2.00 -8.38
N GLN A 86 17.83 2.45 -8.26
CA GLN A 86 18.91 1.74 -7.54
C GLN A 86 18.98 2.11 -6.06
N LEU A 87 18.24 3.14 -5.63
CA LEU A 87 18.24 3.58 -4.23
C LEU A 87 17.40 2.62 -3.38
N ALA A 88 17.80 2.50 -2.11
CA ALA A 88 16.99 1.80 -1.12
C ALA A 88 15.62 2.46 -0.99
N LEU A 89 14.57 1.67 -0.85
CA LEU A 89 13.21 2.17 -0.70
C LEU A 89 13.04 2.94 0.62
N THR A 90 13.70 2.47 1.69
CA THR A 90 13.56 2.97 3.07
C THR A 90 14.89 3.28 3.74
N GLU A 91 14.81 4.11 4.79
CA GLU A 91 15.82 4.30 5.80
C GLU A 91 15.24 3.94 7.19
N PRO A 92 15.82 2.97 7.93
CA PRO A 92 16.92 2.10 7.51
C PRO A 92 16.52 1.13 6.39
N LYS A 93 17.52 0.54 5.73
CA LYS A 93 17.32 -0.47 4.68
C LYS A 93 16.66 -1.72 5.24
N VAL A 94 15.77 -2.33 4.46
CA VAL A 94 15.00 -3.52 4.84
C VAL A 94 15.09 -4.62 3.80
N SER A 95 15.02 -5.87 4.25
CA SER A 95 15.00 -7.05 3.39
C SER A 95 13.62 -7.41 2.85
N SER A 96 12.54 -6.88 3.43
CA SER A 96 11.21 -6.98 2.84
C SER A 96 10.29 -5.85 3.26
N VAL A 97 9.34 -5.51 2.39
CA VAL A 97 8.27 -4.54 2.64
C VAL A 97 6.93 -5.18 2.34
N ARG A 98 5.99 -5.06 3.27
CA ARG A 98 4.61 -5.47 3.05
C ARG A 98 3.80 -4.27 2.58
N ALA A 99 3.30 -4.32 1.35
CA ALA A 99 2.38 -3.33 0.81
C ALA A 99 0.93 -3.76 1.06
N SER A 100 0.10 -2.82 1.50
CA SER A 100 -1.36 -2.93 1.52
C SER A 100 -2.00 -1.72 0.83
N VAL A 101 -3.27 -1.80 0.47
CA VAL A 101 -4.04 -0.67 -0.08
C VAL A 101 -5.03 -0.17 0.96
N TYR A 102 -4.93 1.10 1.35
CA TYR A 102 -5.78 1.72 2.36
C TYR A 102 -7.28 1.51 2.08
N HIS A 103 -7.67 1.79 0.84
CA HIS A 103 -9.08 1.75 0.43
C HIS A 103 -9.66 0.35 0.56
N LEU A 104 -8.91 -0.69 0.18
CA LEU A 104 -9.36 -2.08 0.30
C LEU A 104 -9.42 -2.54 1.75
N GLN A 105 -8.47 -2.09 2.59
CA GLN A 105 -8.47 -2.39 4.02
C GLN A 105 -9.67 -1.77 4.74
N GLN A 106 -10.10 -0.58 4.33
CA GLN A 106 -11.21 0.17 4.95
C GLN A 106 -12.57 -0.15 4.34
N TRP A 107 -12.59 -0.77 3.15
CA TRP A 107 -13.81 -0.91 2.34
C TRP A 107 -14.99 -1.52 3.10
N ALA A 108 -14.76 -2.59 3.86
CA ALA A 108 -15.82 -3.26 4.61
C ALA A 108 -16.40 -2.40 5.73
N GLU A 109 -15.56 -1.60 6.40
CA GLU A 109 -15.96 -0.70 7.48
C GLU A 109 -16.68 0.53 6.93
N ASP A 110 -16.12 1.15 5.88
CA ASP A 110 -16.75 2.28 5.19
C ASP A 110 -18.12 1.88 4.63
N TRP A 111 -18.20 0.72 3.96
CA TRP A 111 -19.46 0.20 3.43
C TRP A 111 -20.48 -0.01 4.54
N MET A 112 -20.10 -0.63 5.65
CA MET A 112 -20.99 -0.82 6.80
C MET A 112 -21.48 0.52 7.36
N GLY A 113 -20.60 1.50 7.50
CA GLY A 113 -20.94 2.84 8.01
C GLY A 113 -22.03 3.53 7.19
N TRP A 114 -21.99 3.36 5.86
CA TRP A 114 -23.03 3.90 4.98
C TRP A 114 -24.34 3.09 5.00
N HIS A 115 -24.28 1.77 5.16
CA HIS A 115 -25.42 0.90 4.88
C HIS A 115 -26.19 0.43 6.14
N ARG A 116 -25.60 0.50 7.34
CA ARG A 116 -26.19 -0.09 8.56
C ARG A 116 -27.56 0.50 8.95
N GLU A 117 -27.83 1.75 8.59
CA GLU A 117 -29.07 2.46 8.94
C GLU A 117 -30.12 2.44 7.82
N HIS A 118 -29.83 1.74 6.71
CA HIS A 118 -30.76 1.66 5.58
C HIS A 118 -31.92 0.70 5.87
N PRO A 119 -33.17 1.03 5.46
CA PRO A 119 -34.34 0.18 5.67
C PRO A 119 -34.29 -1.21 5.00
N HIS A 120 -33.42 -1.37 3.99
CA HIS A 120 -33.26 -2.61 3.21
C HIS A 120 -31.94 -3.32 3.51
N ALA A 121 -31.33 -3.03 4.66
CA ALA A 121 -30.16 -3.74 5.15
C ALA A 121 -30.55 -5.17 5.57
N GLU A 122 -29.81 -6.16 5.08
CA GLU A 122 -30.01 -7.57 5.40
C GLU A 122 -28.96 -8.01 6.42
N TYR A 123 -29.44 -8.51 7.56
CA TYR A 123 -28.61 -8.99 8.65
C TYR A 123 -28.79 -10.50 8.80
N ILE A 124 -27.71 -11.18 9.13
CA ILE A 124 -27.73 -12.55 9.67
C ILE A 124 -27.05 -12.53 11.05
N THR A 125 -27.27 -13.57 11.83
CA THR A 125 -26.56 -13.76 13.09
C THR A 125 -25.28 -14.57 12.89
N TYR A 126 -24.31 -14.43 13.78
CA TYR A 126 -23.10 -15.26 13.75
C TYR A 126 -23.44 -16.76 13.78
N GLY A 127 -24.48 -17.16 14.51
CA GLY A 127 -24.96 -18.55 14.54
C GLY A 127 -25.37 -19.10 13.16
N GLU A 128 -25.72 -18.23 12.21
CA GLU A 128 -26.06 -18.60 10.83
C GLU A 128 -24.82 -18.61 9.90
N MET A 129 -23.70 -18.05 10.34
CA MET A 129 -22.43 -18.05 9.62
C MET A 129 -21.61 -19.30 9.90
N SER A 130 -20.78 -19.70 8.93
CA SER A 130 -19.74 -20.70 9.19
C SER A 130 -18.66 -20.11 10.09
N ASP A 131 -18.06 -20.92 10.97
CA ASP A 131 -16.97 -20.47 11.86
C ASP A 131 -15.78 -19.88 11.09
N LYS A 132 -15.61 -20.21 9.80
CA LYS A 132 -14.52 -19.69 8.96
C LYS A 132 -14.79 -18.29 8.43
N ASP A 133 -16.07 -17.90 8.36
CA ASP A 133 -16.50 -16.61 7.84
C ASP A 133 -16.77 -15.60 8.96
N ARG A 134 -16.85 -16.09 10.21
CA ARG A 134 -17.01 -15.22 11.39
C ARG A 134 -15.77 -14.38 11.60
N PRO A 135 -15.92 -13.04 11.74
CA PRO A 135 -14.84 -12.19 12.20
C PRO A 135 -14.47 -12.52 13.65
N PHE A 136 -13.18 -12.54 13.94
CA PHE A 136 -12.70 -12.61 15.32
C PHE A 136 -13.07 -11.34 16.09
N ALA A 137 -13.37 -11.51 17.38
CA ALA A 137 -13.56 -10.39 18.29
C ALA A 137 -12.28 -9.52 18.35
N PRO A 138 -12.41 -8.19 18.43
CA PRO A 138 -11.26 -7.28 18.49
C PRO A 138 -10.44 -7.44 19.78
N TYR A 139 -11.05 -8.01 20.83
CA TYR A 139 -10.43 -8.27 22.12
C TYR A 139 -10.84 -9.66 22.62
N MET A 140 -9.95 -10.32 23.36
CA MET A 140 -10.28 -11.57 24.04
C MET A 140 -11.34 -11.29 25.11
N HIS A 141 -12.41 -12.08 25.12
CA HIS A 141 -13.43 -12.01 26.14
C HIS A 141 -12.88 -12.48 27.49
N GLU A 142 -13.57 -12.13 28.58
CA GLU A 142 -13.16 -12.49 29.95
C GLU A 142 -13.10 -14.01 30.19
N ASP A 143 -13.85 -14.78 29.40
CA ASP A 143 -13.86 -16.25 29.43
C ASP A 143 -12.70 -16.88 28.63
N GLY A 144 -11.85 -16.05 28.00
CA GLY A 144 -10.73 -16.47 27.16
C GLY A 144 -11.10 -16.83 25.73
N SER A 145 -12.37 -16.66 25.32
CA SER A 145 -12.81 -16.84 23.94
C SER A 145 -12.46 -15.61 23.08
N TRP A 146 -12.35 -15.84 21.78
CA TRP A 146 -12.18 -14.79 20.75
C TRP A 146 -13.40 -14.70 19.83
N GLU A 147 -14.49 -15.36 20.23
CA GLU A 147 -15.72 -15.50 19.47
C GLU A 147 -16.78 -14.65 20.14
N GLU A 148 -17.48 -13.83 19.36
CA GLU A 148 -18.66 -13.12 19.85
C GLU A 148 -19.85 -14.09 20.01
N ASP A 149 -20.87 -13.64 20.74
CA ASP A 149 -22.09 -14.41 20.95
C ASP A 149 -22.78 -14.75 19.62
N SER A 150 -23.41 -15.93 19.55
CA SER A 150 -24.03 -16.43 18.31
C SER A 150 -25.17 -15.54 17.79
N ASP A 151 -25.77 -14.71 18.64
CA ASP A 151 -26.81 -13.74 18.28
C ASP A 151 -26.26 -12.40 17.78
N THR A 152 -24.93 -12.26 17.70
CA THR A 152 -24.29 -11.07 17.13
C THR A 152 -24.74 -10.87 15.69
N GLU A 153 -25.35 -9.71 15.42
CA GLU A 153 -25.84 -9.35 14.10
C GLU A 153 -24.69 -8.93 13.16
N TRP A 154 -24.76 -9.41 11.93
CA TRP A 154 -23.81 -9.17 10.87
C TRP A 154 -24.53 -8.70 9.60
N LEU A 155 -24.29 -7.45 9.22
CA LEU A 155 -24.78 -6.89 7.95
C LEU A 155 -24.09 -7.61 6.78
N VAL A 156 -24.87 -8.31 5.94
CA VAL A 156 -24.35 -9.08 4.80
C VAL A 156 -24.58 -8.41 3.46
N SER A 157 -25.69 -7.70 3.30
CA SER A 157 -26.05 -7.06 2.03
C SER A 157 -26.91 -5.83 2.27
N CYS A 158 -26.86 -4.88 1.34
CA CYS A 158 -27.71 -3.70 1.34
C CYS A 158 -27.68 -3.04 -0.05
N CYS A 159 -28.75 -2.35 -0.44
CA CYS A 159 -28.83 -1.61 -1.72
C CYS A 159 -28.55 -2.47 -2.98
N GLY A 160 -28.72 -3.79 -2.89
CA GLY A 160 -28.39 -4.72 -3.97
C GLY A 160 -26.90 -5.03 -4.10
N GLU A 161 -26.09 -4.62 -3.13
CA GLU A 161 -24.66 -4.90 -3.04
C GLU A 161 -24.38 -5.83 -1.84
N GLU A 162 -23.48 -6.79 -2.02
CA GLU A 162 -22.95 -7.61 -0.93
C GLU A 162 -21.86 -6.84 -0.17
N ARG A 163 -21.74 -7.12 1.12
CA ARG A 163 -20.66 -6.58 1.93
C ARG A 163 -19.30 -7.06 1.37
N PRO A 164 -18.33 -6.16 1.16
CA PRO A 164 -17.03 -6.53 0.61
C PRO A 164 -16.15 -7.21 1.67
N VAL A 165 -16.33 -8.51 1.87
CA VAL A 165 -15.56 -9.32 2.81
C VAL A 165 -14.24 -9.79 2.17
N ASN A 166 -13.18 -9.96 2.98
CA ASN A 166 -11.89 -10.52 2.57
C ASN A 166 -11.14 -9.74 1.46
N LYS A 167 -11.37 -8.43 1.38
CA LYS A 167 -10.69 -7.54 0.42
C LYS A 167 -9.35 -6.99 0.93
N ASP A 168 -8.98 -7.19 2.19
CA ASP A 168 -7.66 -6.83 2.74
C ASP A 168 -6.54 -7.74 2.21
N VAL A 169 -6.05 -7.39 1.02
CA VAL A 169 -4.95 -8.08 0.35
C VAL A 169 -3.62 -7.37 0.61
N LYS A 170 -2.57 -8.17 0.77
CA LYS A 170 -1.22 -7.67 1.09
C LYS A 170 -0.19 -8.33 0.19
N LEU A 171 0.74 -7.55 -0.33
CA LEU A 171 1.86 -8.01 -1.16
C LEU A 171 3.17 -7.91 -0.36
N GLU A 172 3.91 -9.01 -0.27
CA GLU A 172 5.28 -8.96 0.25
C GLU A 172 6.26 -8.70 -0.91
N VAL A 173 6.97 -7.59 -0.83
CA VAL A 173 8.02 -7.20 -1.77
C VAL A 173 9.37 -7.58 -1.17
N LYS A 174 10.17 -8.31 -1.94
CA LYS A 174 11.54 -8.75 -1.61
C LYS A 174 12.53 -8.16 -2.62
N PRO A 175 13.81 -7.99 -2.24
CA PRO A 175 14.84 -7.57 -3.19
C PRO A 175 14.97 -8.57 -4.34
N ALA A 176 15.41 -8.06 -5.50
CA ALA A 176 15.87 -8.91 -6.59
C ALA A 176 16.96 -9.89 -6.12
N GLU A 177 17.10 -11.01 -6.84
CA GLU A 177 18.10 -12.03 -6.52
C GLU A 177 19.52 -11.43 -6.53
N GLY A 178 20.31 -11.75 -5.49
CA GLY A 178 21.65 -11.20 -5.30
C GLY A 178 21.69 -9.80 -4.66
N CYS A 179 20.53 -9.15 -4.47
CA CYS A 179 20.41 -7.92 -3.67
C CYS A 179 20.00 -8.26 -2.24
N TYR A 180 20.36 -7.37 -1.30
CA TYR A 180 20.16 -7.59 0.12
C TYR A 180 19.06 -6.72 0.73
N PHE A 181 18.64 -5.65 0.04
CA PHE A 181 17.64 -4.70 0.51
C PHE A 181 16.71 -4.31 -0.63
N VAL A 182 15.46 -3.98 -0.29
CA VAL A 182 14.44 -3.57 -1.27
C VAL A 182 14.80 -2.21 -1.88
N THR A 183 14.90 -2.16 -3.20
CA THR A 183 15.10 -0.93 -3.96
C THR A 183 13.77 -0.30 -4.38
N VAL A 184 13.82 0.95 -4.86
CA VAL A 184 12.65 1.58 -5.49
C VAL A 184 12.16 0.76 -6.67
N LEU A 185 13.06 0.20 -7.49
CA LEU A 185 12.69 -0.60 -8.66
C LEU A 185 11.98 -1.90 -8.27
N ASP A 186 12.51 -2.63 -7.29
CA ASP A 186 11.88 -3.87 -6.78
C ASP A 186 10.44 -3.59 -6.34
N PHE A 187 10.24 -2.46 -5.65
CA PHE A 187 8.93 -2.06 -5.16
C PHE A 187 7.96 -1.70 -6.29
N VAL A 188 8.32 -0.77 -7.17
CA VAL A 188 7.37 -0.29 -8.20
C VAL A 188 7.06 -1.37 -9.25
N SER A 189 8.03 -2.23 -9.57
CA SER A 189 7.85 -3.31 -10.55
C SER A 189 6.95 -4.44 -10.02
N ALA A 190 6.98 -4.72 -8.72
CA ALA A 190 6.09 -5.69 -8.10
C ALA A 190 4.69 -5.10 -7.79
N VAL A 191 4.66 -3.86 -7.31
CA VAL A 191 3.42 -3.23 -6.81
C VAL A 191 2.55 -2.72 -7.95
N HIS A 192 3.10 -2.16 -9.04
CA HIS A 192 2.27 -1.61 -10.12
C HIS A 192 1.35 -2.66 -10.78
N PRO A 193 1.86 -3.81 -11.25
CA PRO A 193 1.00 -4.85 -11.81
C PRO A 193 0.00 -5.41 -10.79
N TRP A 194 0.40 -5.51 -9.52
CA TRP A 194 -0.49 -5.93 -8.45
C TRP A 194 -1.64 -4.94 -8.23
N LEU A 195 -1.39 -3.63 -8.25
CA LEU A 195 -2.44 -2.61 -8.19
C LEU A 195 -3.38 -2.66 -9.39
N LEU A 196 -2.85 -2.90 -10.60
CA LEU A 196 -3.69 -3.06 -11.80
C LEU A 196 -4.64 -4.25 -11.69
N ASN A 197 -4.18 -5.38 -11.14
CA ASN A 197 -5.02 -6.55 -10.90
C ASN A 197 -6.13 -6.30 -9.86
N LEU A 198 -5.96 -5.29 -9.01
CA LEU A 198 -6.92 -4.89 -7.98
C LEU A 198 -7.74 -3.65 -8.37
N ARG A 199 -7.56 -3.13 -9.60
CA ARG A 199 -8.06 -1.81 -9.99
C ARG A 199 -9.57 -1.67 -9.80
N GLU A 200 -10.36 -2.66 -10.22
CA GLU A 200 -11.82 -2.60 -10.11
C GLU A 200 -12.26 -2.52 -8.64
N ASP A 201 -11.73 -3.40 -7.80
CA ASP A 201 -11.99 -3.40 -6.35
C ASP A 201 -11.56 -2.07 -5.71
N ILE A 202 -10.41 -1.52 -6.08
CA ILE A 202 -9.90 -0.24 -5.57
C ILE A 202 -10.86 0.90 -5.91
N LEU A 203 -11.34 0.96 -7.15
CA LEU A 203 -12.26 2.02 -7.60
C LEU A 203 -13.63 1.89 -6.93
N MET A 204 -14.11 0.66 -6.71
CA MET A 204 -15.34 0.41 -5.97
C MET A 204 -15.22 0.80 -4.49
N ALA A 205 -14.12 0.44 -3.84
CA ALA A 205 -13.83 0.85 -2.46
C ALA A 205 -13.78 2.38 -2.33
N GLN A 206 -13.09 3.04 -3.25
CA GLN A 206 -12.96 4.49 -3.24
C GLN A 206 -14.30 5.21 -3.44
N ARG A 207 -15.23 4.65 -4.24
CA ARG A 207 -16.59 5.18 -4.39
C ARG A 207 -17.34 5.18 -3.07
N VAL A 208 -17.19 4.12 -2.27
CA VAL A 208 -17.81 4.01 -0.94
C VAL A 208 -17.18 5.03 0.02
N THR A 209 -15.85 5.12 0.08
CA THR A 209 -15.15 6.07 0.97
C THR A 209 -15.48 7.53 0.64
N LEU A 210 -15.59 7.90 -0.64
CA LEU A 210 -15.82 9.29 -1.05
C LEU A 210 -17.31 9.70 -1.10
N GLY A 211 -18.25 8.76 -1.03
CA GLY A 211 -19.69 9.04 -1.03
C GLY A 211 -20.26 9.64 -2.32
N TYR A 212 -19.48 9.70 -3.40
CA TYR A 212 -19.92 10.18 -4.72
C TYR A 212 -19.39 9.26 -5.82
N PRO A 213 -20.15 9.05 -6.92
CA PRO A 213 -19.60 8.41 -8.10
C PRO A 213 -18.44 9.27 -8.59
N SER A 214 -17.23 8.69 -8.64
CA SER A 214 -16.10 9.35 -9.28
C SER A 214 -16.53 9.81 -10.67
N VAL A 215 -16.23 11.07 -11.00
CA VAL A 215 -16.58 11.62 -12.30
C VAL A 215 -15.89 10.77 -13.37
N PHE A 216 -16.64 10.31 -14.37
CA PHE A 216 -16.06 9.57 -15.49
C PHE A 216 -14.86 10.34 -16.08
N GLY A 217 -13.72 9.67 -16.21
CA GLY A 217 -12.47 10.27 -16.71
C GLY A 217 -11.55 10.85 -15.64
N THR A 218 -11.81 10.61 -14.35
CA THR A 218 -10.90 11.00 -13.27
C THR A 218 -9.61 10.15 -13.31
N GLU A 219 -8.47 10.80 -13.51
CA GLU A 219 -7.17 10.15 -13.38
C GLU A 219 -6.80 9.96 -11.91
N PHE A 220 -6.26 8.78 -11.59
CA PHE A 220 -5.88 8.43 -10.23
C PHE A 220 -4.37 8.28 -10.08
N MET A 221 -3.86 8.78 -8.96
CA MET A 221 -2.46 8.76 -8.58
C MET A 221 -2.24 7.82 -7.40
N VAL A 222 -1.15 7.05 -7.46
CA VAL A 222 -0.67 6.19 -6.38
C VAL A 222 0.15 7.04 -5.42
N GLU A 223 -0.27 7.09 -4.16
CA GLU A 223 0.50 7.66 -3.06
C GLU A 223 1.06 6.54 -2.18
N VAL A 224 2.38 6.44 -2.15
CA VAL A 224 3.08 5.44 -1.34
C VAL A 224 3.31 5.98 0.07
N GLY A 225 2.60 5.41 1.05
CA GLY A 225 2.82 5.56 2.49
C GLY A 225 3.48 4.31 3.10
N LEU A 226 4.02 4.41 4.31
CA LEU A 226 4.78 3.34 4.96
C LEU A 226 3.93 2.07 5.12
N GLY A 227 4.11 1.11 4.21
CA GLY A 227 3.34 -0.12 4.15
C GLY A 227 1.88 0.04 3.69
N ASN A 228 1.42 1.27 3.41
CA ASN A 228 0.05 1.55 3.04
C ASN A 228 -0.04 2.50 1.84
N ILE A 229 -0.61 2.00 0.75
CA ILE A 229 -0.80 2.71 -0.52
C ILE A 229 -2.18 3.34 -0.53
N ARG A 230 -2.24 4.63 -0.85
CA ARG A 230 -3.48 5.38 -1.06
C ARG A 230 -3.63 5.73 -2.52
N ILE A 231 -4.85 5.65 -3.02
CA ILE A 231 -5.20 6.15 -4.36
C ILE A 231 -5.90 7.49 -4.21
N LYS A 232 -5.45 8.49 -4.97
CA LYS A 232 -6.01 9.85 -4.91
C LYS A 232 -6.34 10.34 -6.29
N GLU A 233 -7.38 11.14 -6.40
CA GLU A 233 -7.64 11.91 -7.63
C GLU A 233 -6.43 12.78 -7.95
N ARG A 234 -6.02 12.81 -9.21
CA ARG A 234 -4.80 13.48 -9.65
C ARG A 234 -4.72 14.94 -9.25
N GLU A 235 -5.81 15.69 -9.38
CA GLU A 235 -5.85 17.11 -9.02
C GLU A 235 -5.59 17.33 -7.53
N ASN A 236 -6.23 16.53 -6.67
CA ASN A 236 -6.04 16.57 -5.23
C ASN A 236 -4.60 16.19 -4.85
N TRP A 237 -4.06 15.14 -5.47
CA TRP A 237 -2.67 14.72 -5.27
C TRP A 237 -1.68 15.82 -5.68
N ILE A 238 -1.86 16.45 -6.85
CA ILE A 238 -0.99 17.54 -7.33
C ILE A 238 -1.04 18.73 -6.39
N LYS A 239 -2.23 19.12 -5.92
CA LYS A 239 -2.43 20.24 -5.01
C LYS A 239 -1.68 20.05 -3.69
N GLU A 240 -1.79 18.85 -3.10
CA GLU A 240 -1.09 18.49 -1.87
C GLU A 240 0.44 18.48 -2.04
N ARG A 241 0.93 17.94 -3.15
CA ARG A 241 2.37 17.86 -3.45
C ARG A 241 2.97 19.23 -3.74
N SER A 242 2.22 20.11 -4.39
CA SER A 242 2.64 21.47 -4.70
C SER A 242 2.63 22.40 -3.48
N GLY A 243 2.10 21.96 -2.33
CA GLY A 243 1.99 22.78 -1.13
C GLY A 243 0.98 23.93 -1.26
N ALA A 244 0.06 23.87 -2.23
CA ALA A 244 -0.98 24.88 -2.40
C ALA A 244 -1.96 24.80 -1.22
N PRO A 245 -2.36 25.94 -0.61
CA PRO A 245 -3.22 25.93 0.55
C PRO A 245 -4.56 25.22 0.26
N GLN A 246 -4.90 24.26 1.11
CA GLN A 246 -6.21 23.62 1.16
C GLN A 246 -7.27 24.73 1.37
N ARG A 247 -8.07 25.05 0.35
CA ARG A 247 -9.34 25.75 0.57
C ARG A 247 -10.19 24.82 1.44
N ARG A 248 -10.22 25.10 2.75
CA ARG A 248 -11.22 24.55 3.66
C ARG A 248 -12.58 24.88 3.08
N PHE A 249 -13.29 23.88 2.57
CA PHE A 249 -14.73 23.99 2.46
C PHE A 249 -15.25 24.06 3.90
N LEU A 250 -15.54 25.29 4.34
CA LEU A 250 -16.46 25.51 5.44
C LEU A 250 -17.79 24.96 4.95
N VAL A 251 -18.09 23.71 5.32
CA VAL A 251 -19.46 23.20 5.29
C VAL A 251 -20.20 24.05 6.31
N GLY A 252 -20.97 25.01 5.79
CA GLY A 252 -21.84 25.84 6.59
C GLY A 252 -22.90 24.95 7.23
N LEU A 253 -22.81 24.76 8.54
CA LEU A 253 -23.96 24.41 9.36
C LEU A 253 -24.99 25.53 9.21
N LYS A 254 -26.14 25.18 8.62
CA LYS A 254 -27.43 25.81 8.88
C LYS A 254 -28.44 24.71 9.11
#